data_AF-A0A7R9E7C0-F1
#
_entry.id   AF-A0A7R9E7C0-F1
#
_cell.length_a   1.000
_cell.length_b   1.000
_cell.length_c   1.000
_cell.angle_alpha   90.00
_cell.angle_beta   90.00
_cell.angle_gamma   90.00
#
_symmetry.space_group_name_H-M   'P 1'
#
loop_
_entity.id
_entity.type
_entity.pdbx_description
1 polymer ?
#
loop_
_entity_poly.entity_id
_entity_poly.type
_entity_poly.pdbx_seq_one_letter_code
_entity_poly.pdbx_strand_id
1 'polypeptide(L)'
;MSGGLDYLIGRSNNHSVDLNRNFPDLDRIMFGNEESHIEHNNHLLEQVNRLSEPIQPETRAVMRLIMSVPFVLSANLHGGDLVANYPYDTSRSGAMTEYTSSPDDQTFKHLALSYANLHKSMSSPDRKGCGYDGYNFGKQRGITNGAAWYSVQGGMQDFNYLSSNDFEITLELGCDKYPGQDVLEKEWEDNKEALVHYMWQVHIGVKGQVKDAETGKPLANAVIHVKNVTGGRDDDIQHDVTSVHDGDYWRLLTPGKYVITAYRDDYRPKSVRVTVVNQPHQEAPRVDFDLTPVVSRFVEEGNPDYDQPYDDILQDKMVTDLRKKWAYHSLGPKRRY
;
A
#
# COMPACT_ATOMS: atom_id res chain seq x y z
N MET A 1 -5.39 28.07 27.99
CA MET A 1 -5.30 26.99 26.98
C MET A 1 -5.88 25.74 27.61
N SER A 2 -7.06 25.30 27.17
CA SER A 2 -7.81 24.19 27.77
C SER A 2 -7.51 22.82 27.14
N GLY A 3 -6.83 22.77 25.99
CA GLY A 3 -6.52 21.52 25.27
C GLY A 3 -5.55 20.57 26.00
N GLY A 4 -4.76 21.06 26.96
CA GLY A 4 -3.90 20.20 27.79
C GLY A 4 -4.64 19.45 28.91
N LEU A 5 -5.92 19.75 29.16
CA LEU A 5 -6.73 19.11 30.21
C LEU A 5 -7.83 18.21 29.63
N ASP A 6 -8.32 18.50 28.43
CA ASP A 6 -9.24 17.65 27.67
C ASP A 6 -8.71 17.49 26.24
N TYR A 7 -8.19 16.31 25.95
CA TYR A 7 -7.58 15.97 24.66
C TYR A 7 -8.58 15.95 23.49
N LEU A 8 -9.89 15.96 23.75
CA LEU A 8 -10.90 16.06 22.71
C LEU A 8 -11.00 17.50 22.18
N ILE A 9 -10.61 18.49 22.97
CA ILE A 9 -10.58 19.89 22.55
C ILE A 9 -9.40 20.10 21.57
N GLY A 10 -9.73 20.33 20.31
CA GLY A 10 -8.75 20.54 19.24
C GLY A 10 -8.41 19.30 18.42
N ARG A 11 -9.05 18.15 18.70
CA ARG A 11 -8.90 16.93 17.88
C ARG A 11 -9.46 17.10 16.47
N SER A 12 -10.70 17.57 16.38
CA SER A 12 -11.38 17.79 15.09
C SER A 12 -10.89 19.08 14.43
N ASN A 13 -11.12 19.21 13.12
CA ASN A 13 -10.86 20.46 12.42
C ASN A 13 -11.83 21.59 12.84
N ASN A 14 -11.70 22.77 12.22
CA ASN A 14 -12.52 23.93 12.54
C ASN A 14 -14.04 23.75 12.24
N HIS A 15 -14.42 22.72 11.48
CA HIS A 15 -15.81 22.33 11.25
C HIS A 15 -16.28 21.18 12.15
N SER A 16 -15.50 20.84 13.18
CA SER A 16 -15.77 19.72 14.09
C SER A 16 -15.81 18.34 13.41
N VAL A 17 -15.04 18.18 12.32
CA VAL A 17 -14.86 16.90 11.62
C VAL A 17 -13.55 16.24 12.04
N ASP A 18 -13.58 14.94 12.31
CA ASP A 18 -12.38 14.13 12.52
C ASP A 18 -11.72 13.85 11.15
N LEU A 19 -10.54 14.44 10.92
CA LEU A 19 -9.86 14.33 9.63
C LEU A 19 -9.44 12.88 9.32
N ASN A 20 -9.17 12.06 10.33
CA ASN A 20 -8.86 10.64 10.15
C ASN A 20 -10.14 9.76 10.06
N ARG A 21 -11.29 10.36 9.75
CA ARG A 21 -12.55 9.70 9.36
C ARG A 21 -13.12 10.29 8.06
N ASN A 22 -12.42 11.26 7.45
CA ASN A 22 -12.94 12.07 6.36
C ASN A 22 -12.39 11.65 4.98
N PHE A 23 -11.44 10.72 4.90
CA PHE A 23 -11.00 10.18 3.61
C PHE A 23 -12.06 9.26 2.99
N PRO A 24 -12.14 9.14 1.65
CA PRO A 24 -12.98 8.14 1.01
C PRO A 24 -12.68 6.74 1.53
N ASP A 25 -13.72 6.01 1.96
CA ASP A 25 -13.63 4.63 2.42
C ASP A 25 -13.43 3.69 1.22
N LEU A 26 -12.16 3.45 0.88
CA LEU A 26 -11.75 2.55 -0.19
C LEU A 26 -11.76 1.09 0.26
N ASP A 27 -11.69 0.82 1.57
CA ASP A 27 -11.79 -0.52 2.15
C ASP A 27 -13.11 -1.18 1.74
N ARG A 28 -14.22 -0.43 1.84
CA ARG A 28 -15.53 -0.91 1.36
C ARG A 28 -15.51 -1.37 -0.11
N ILE A 29 -14.81 -0.64 -0.97
CA ILE A 29 -14.72 -0.97 -2.40
C ILE A 29 -13.86 -2.21 -2.58
N MET A 30 -12.70 -2.25 -1.93
CA MET A 30 -11.75 -3.34 -2.01
C MET A 30 -12.35 -4.65 -1.48
N PHE A 31 -12.99 -4.64 -0.31
CA PHE A 31 -13.68 -5.81 0.23
C PHE A 31 -14.84 -6.26 -0.67
N GLY A 32 -15.59 -5.33 -1.26
CA GLY A 32 -16.62 -5.65 -2.25
C GLY A 32 -16.06 -6.30 -3.52
N ASN A 33 -14.87 -5.88 -3.97
CA ASN A 33 -14.17 -6.50 -5.08
C ASN A 33 -13.67 -7.91 -4.71
N GLU A 34 -13.15 -8.11 -3.49
CA GLU A 34 -12.78 -9.44 -2.97
C GLU A 34 -13.98 -10.40 -2.98
N GLU A 35 -15.13 -9.98 -2.43
CA GLU A 35 -16.37 -10.75 -2.39
C GLU A 35 -16.91 -11.08 -3.79
N SER A 36 -16.71 -10.16 -4.74
CA SER A 36 -17.16 -10.32 -6.13
C SER A 36 -16.13 -11.02 -7.02
N HIS A 37 -14.99 -11.46 -6.47
CA HIS A 37 -13.87 -12.05 -7.20
C HIS A 37 -13.31 -11.16 -8.34
N ILE A 38 -13.29 -9.85 -8.10
CA ILE A 38 -12.71 -8.85 -9.00
C ILE A 38 -11.24 -8.65 -8.59
N GLU A 39 -10.30 -8.89 -9.51
CA GLU A 39 -8.84 -8.84 -9.23
C GLU A 39 -8.28 -7.41 -9.03
N HIS A 40 -9.13 -6.38 -9.05
CA HIS A 40 -8.72 -4.97 -8.93
C HIS A 40 -8.83 -4.47 -7.48
N ASN A 41 -7.68 -4.24 -6.84
CA ASN A 41 -7.53 -4.04 -5.39
C ASN A 41 -6.53 -2.91 -5.03
N ASN A 42 -6.20 -2.06 -5.99
CA ASN A 42 -5.26 -0.94 -5.85
C ASN A 42 -5.72 0.21 -6.76
N HIS A 43 -5.28 1.45 -6.48
CA HIS A 43 -5.66 2.65 -7.23
C HIS A 43 -7.19 2.87 -7.36
N LEU A 44 -7.93 2.59 -6.29
CA LEU A 44 -9.40 2.49 -6.28
C LEU A 44 -10.16 3.82 -6.28
N LEU A 45 -9.45 4.96 -6.26
CA LEU A 45 -10.08 6.26 -6.09
C LEU A 45 -11.14 6.58 -7.16
N GLU A 46 -10.93 6.13 -8.40
CA GLU A 46 -11.87 6.32 -9.50
C GLU A 46 -13.20 5.57 -9.31
N GLN A 47 -13.23 4.56 -8.45
CA GLN A 47 -14.43 3.77 -8.14
C GLN A 47 -15.30 4.41 -7.05
N VAL A 48 -14.84 5.50 -6.43
CA VAL A 48 -15.60 6.22 -5.41
C VAL A 48 -16.81 6.89 -6.06
N ASN A 49 -17.98 6.31 -5.80
CA ASN A 49 -19.27 6.84 -6.28
C ASN A 49 -20.08 7.55 -5.19
N ARG A 50 -19.66 7.44 -3.93
CA ARG A 50 -20.34 8.00 -2.77
C ARG A 50 -19.34 8.31 -1.67
N LEU A 51 -19.53 9.45 -1.03
CA LEU A 51 -18.82 9.84 0.17
C LEU A 51 -19.75 9.72 1.39
N SER A 52 -19.20 9.34 2.53
CA SER A 52 -19.91 9.30 3.82
C SER A 52 -20.28 10.70 4.30
N GLU A 53 -19.40 11.67 4.05
CA GLU A 53 -19.51 13.07 4.45
C GLU A 53 -18.76 14.00 3.47
N PRO A 54 -18.97 15.33 3.51
CA PRO A 54 -18.21 16.26 2.67
C PRO A 54 -16.71 16.26 3.00
N ILE A 55 -15.87 16.16 1.97
CA ILE A 55 -14.40 16.25 2.12
C ILE A 55 -13.99 17.64 2.63
N GLN A 56 -13.27 17.65 3.75
CA GLN A 56 -12.74 18.84 4.39
C GLN A 56 -11.59 19.45 3.59
N PRO A 57 -11.31 20.76 3.75
CA PRO A 57 -10.24 21.41 3.00
C PRO A 57 -8.86 20.79 3.25
N GLU A 58 -8.57 20.36 4.48
CA GLU A 58 -7.32 19.68 4.85
C GLU A 58 -7.21 18.33 4.15
N THR A 59 -8.23 17.48 4.26
CA THR A 59 -8.29 16.17 3.60
C THR A 59 -8.13 16.31 2.09
N ARG A 60 -8.82 17.27 1.46
CA ARG A 60 -8.66 17.53 0.02
C ARG A 60 -7.23 17.96 -0.35
N ALA A 61 -6.56 18.73 0.49
CA ALA A 61 -5.18 19.15 0.25
C ALA A 61 -4.23 17.96 0.32
N VAL A 62 -4.39 17.09 1.32
CA VAL A 62 -3.56 15.88 1.48
C VAL A 62 -3.83 14.86 0.37
N MET A 63 -5.09 14.62 -0.01
CA MET A 63 -5.42 13.78 -1.16
C MET A 63 -4.72 14.28 -2.43
N ARG A 64 -4.73 15.60 -2.70
CA ARG A 64 -4.02 16.15 -3.85
C ARG A 64 -2.52 15.94 -3.78
N LEU A 65 -1.93 16.06 -2.59
CA LEU A 65 -0.51 15.81 -2.36
C LEU A 65 -0.16 14.36 -2.67
N ILE A 66 -0.90 13.41 -2.09
CA ILE A 66 -0.74 11.96 -2.31
C ILE A 66 -0.83 11.62 -3.80
N MET A 67 -1.82 12.17 -4.51
CA MET A 67 -1.99 11.90 -5.95
C MET A 67 -0.96 12.60 -6.85
N SER A 68 -0.19 13.56 -6.32
CA SER A 68 0.76 14.36 -7.12
C SER A 68 2.22 13.94 -6.98
N VAL A 69 2.55 13.25 -5.88
CA VAL A 69 3.89 12.81 -5.56
C VAL A 69 3.88 11.29 -5.52
N PRO A 70 4.85 10.61 -6.16
CA PRO A 70 4.94 9.15 -6.10
C PRO A 70 5.49 8.70 -4.75
N PHE A 71 4.73 8.89 -3.67
CA PHE A 71 5.07 8.35 -2.36
C PHE A 71 5.11 6.81 -2.43
N VAL A 72 6.07 6.25 -1.70
CA VAL A 72 6.34 4.80 -1.65
C VAL A 72 6.16 4.29 -0.23
N LEU A 73 6.60 5.08 0.75
CA LEU A 73 6.49 4.81 2.17
C LEU A 73 6.14 6.10 2.89
N SER A 74 5.22 6.01 3.85
CA SER A 74 4.83 7.12 4.71
C SER A 74 4.48 6.65 6.11
N ALA A 75 4.39 7.60 7.04
CA ALA A 75 3.81 7.37 8.35
C ALA A 75 3.07 8.62 8.82
N ASN A 76 1.87 8.43 9.36
CA ASN A 76 1.13 9.49 10.02
C ASN A 76 1.33 9.36 11.55
N LEU A 77 1.49 10.50 12.25
CA LEU A 77 1.89 10.53 13.66
C LEU A 77 0.69 10.92 14.53
N HIS A 78 0.44 10.10 15.55
CA HIS A 78 -0.69 10.19 16.46
C HIS A 78 -0.22 10.13 17.93
N GLY A 79 -1.14 10.40 18.84
CA GLY A 79 -0.95 10.20 20.28
C GLY A 79 -2.24 9.67 20.91
N GLY A 80 -2.09 8.95 22.02
CA GLY A 80 -3.18 8.32 22.76
C GLY A 80 -2.86 6.88 23.18
N ASP A 81 -1.93 6.23 22.49
CA ASP A 81 -1.28 4.99 22.94
C ASP A 81 0.21 5.01 22.55
N LEU A 82 0.92 3.90 22.73
CA LEU A 82 2.31 3.73 22.28
C LEU A 82 2.45 2.44 21.46
N VAL A 83 2.19 2.53 20.15
CA VAL A 83 2.13 1.38 19.23
C VAL A 83 2.29 1.82 17.77
N ALA A 84 2.92 0.99 16.95
CA ALA A 84 2.90 1.13 15.50
C ALA A 84 1.71 0.33 14.91
N ASN A 85 0.70 1.05 14.45
CA ASN A 85 -0.52 0.55 13.85
C ASN A 85 -0.36 0.38 12.33
N TYR A 86 -0.81 -0.74 11.77
CA TYR A 86 -0.69 -1.02 10.34
C TYR A 86 -1.99 -1.54 9.71
N PRO A 87 -2.14 -1.39 8.37
CA PRO A 87 -3.35 -1.78 7.65
C PRO A 87 -3.80 -3.24 7.82
N TYR A 88 -5.08 -3.53 7.62
CA TYR A 88 -6.16 -2.54 7.46
C TYR A 88 -6.66 -2.00 8.81
N ASP A 89 -7.11 -0.74 8.81
CA ASP A 89 -7.83 -0.08 9.89
C ASP A 89 -9.32 -0.45 9.91
N THR A 90 -9.92 -0.81 8.77
CA THR A 90 -11.32 -1.26 8.70
C THR A 90 -11.47 -2.78 8.80
N SER A 91 -12.45 -3.26 9.57
CA SER A 91 -12.79 -4.69 9.62
C SER A 91 -13.62 -5.14 8.42
N ARG A 92 -13.30 -6.33 7.89
CA ARG A 92 -14.08 -6.94 6.78
C ARG A 92 -15.52 -7.20 7.18
N SER A 93 -15.76 -7.71 8.38
CA SER A 93 -17.12 -8.07 8.84
C SER A 93 -17.92 -6.88 9.38
N GLY A 94 -17.32 -5.71 9.55
CA GLY A 94 -17.89 -4.58 10.28
C GLY A 94 -17.86 -4.75 11.81
N ALA A 95 -17.19 -5.78 12.32
CA ALA A 95 -16.96 -5.94 13.76
C ALA A 95 -16.11 -4.80 14.33
N MET A 96 -16.33 -4.47 15.60
CA MET A 96 -15.54 -3.43 16.29
C MET A 96 -14.06 -3.81 16.40
N THR A 97 -13.74 -5.10 16.51
CA THR A 97 -12.37 -5.62 16.58
C THR A 97 -12.25 -6.89 15.76
N GLU A 98 -11.41 -6.90 14.73
CA GLU A 98 -11.16 -8.04 13.85
C GLU A 98 -9.80 -7.89 13.17
N TYR A 99 -8.95 -8.91 13.26
CA TYR A 99 -7.70 -8.90 12.49
C TYR A 99 -8.00 -8.90 10.99
N THR A 100 -7.64 -7.80 10.31
CA THR A 100 -7.97 -7.62 8.90
C THR A 100 -6.69 -7.48 8.08
N SER A 101 -6.21 -8.62 7.60
CA SER A 101 -4.96 -8.71 6.82
C SER A 101 -5.08 -7.99 5.48
N SER A 102 -4.04 -7.22 5.14
CA SER A 102 -3.80 -6.77 3.76
C SER A 102 -3.01 -7.82 2.96
N PRO A 103 -2.99 -7.72 1.62
CA PRO A 103 -2.15 -8.56 0.77
C PRO A 103 -0.65 -8.49 1.13
N ASP A 104 -0.20 -7.32 1.60
CA ASP A 104 1.16 -7.03 2.03
C ASP A 104 1.35 -7.08 3.56
N ASP A 105 0.53 -7.83 4.28
CA ASP A 105 0.54 -7.92 5.75
C ASP A 105 1.92 -8.17 6.37
N GLN A 106 2.73 -9.04 5.74
CA GLN A 106 4.09 -9.32 6.21
C GLN A 106 5.04 -8.13 5.99
N THR A 107 4.87 -7.40 4.89
CA THR A 107 5.61 -6.16 4.62
C THR A 107 5.22 -5.09 5.63
N PHE A 108 3.93 -4.89 5.89
CA PHE A 108 3.45 -3.94 6.89
C PHE A 108 3.91 -4.28 8.31
N LYS A 109 3.86 -5.55 8.72
CA LYS A 109 4.45 -6.00 9.98
C LYS A 109 5.93 -5.69 10.07
N HIS A 110 6.69 -5.93 8.99
CA HIS A 110 8.12 -5.58 8.94
C HIS A 110 8.33 -4.08 9.11
N LEU A 111 7.57 -3.24 8.40
CA LEU A 111 7.63 -1.78 8.51
C LEU A 111 7.29 -1.29 9.93
N ALA A 112 6.18 -1.76 10.52
CA ALA A 112 5.80 -1.40 11.89
C ALA A 112 6.86 -1.85 12.91
N LEU A 113 7.39 -3.06 12.76
CA LEU A 113 8.46 -3.58 13.63
C LEU A 113 9.77 -2.80 13.48
N SER A 114 10.09 -2.31 12.28
CA SER A 114 11.31 -1.52 12.06
C SER A 114 11.32 -0.24 12.91
N TYR A 115 10.15 0.36 13.13
CA TYR A 115 9.98 1.50 14.03
C TYR A 115 9.94 1.05 15.49
N ALA A 116 9.01 0.14 15.83
CA ALA A 116 8.72 -0.24 17.22
C ALA A 116 9.91 -0.87 17.96
N ASN A 117 10.78 -1.59 17.25
CA ASN A 117 11.97 -2.22 17.85
C ASN A 117 13.08 -1.19 18.18
N LEU A 118 13.11 -0.05 17.50
CA LEU A 118 14.12 1.00 17.71
C LEU A 118 13.60 2.16 18.55
N HIS A 119 12.28 2.31 18.68
CA HIS A 119 11.71 3.21 19.67
C HIS A 119 12.07 2.74 21.08
N LYS A 120 12.43 3.68 21.97
CA LYS A 120 13.02 3.35 23.28
C LYS A 120 12.21 2.37 24.13
N SER A 121 10.89 2.46 24.07
CA SER A 121 10.00 1.70 24.95
C SER A 121 8.80 1.05 24.25
N MET A 122 8.59 1.26 22.94
CA MET A 122 7.33 0.86 22.26
C MET A 122 7.15 -0.66 22.28
N SER A 123 8.26 -1.38 22.07
CA SER A 123 8.35 -2.84 22.12
C SER A 123 8.64 -3.41 23.51
N SER A 124 8.69 -2.59 24.57
CA SER A 124 9.02 -3.06 25.92
C SER A 124 7.84 -3.83 26.56
N PRO A 125 7.98 -5.13 26.90
CA PRO A 125 6.91 -5.90 27.52
C PRO A 125 6.61 -5.49 28.98
N ASP A 126 7.56 -4.78 29.60
CA ASP A 126 7.51 -4.38 31.02
C ASP A 126 6.94 -2.97 31.23
N ARG A 127 6.73 -2.19 30.16
CA ARG A 127 6.10 -0.87 30.29
C ARG A 127 4.64 -1.00 30.74
N LYS A 128 4.14 0.05 31.39
CA LYS A 128 2.70 0.18 31.64
C LYS A 128 1.96 0.49 30.33
N GLY A 129 0.76 -0.07 30.17
CA GLY A 129 -0.17 0.37 29.14
C GLY A 129 -0.70 1.78 29.42
N CYS A 130 -1.32 2.40 28.42
CA CYS A 130 -1.83 3.77 28.53
C CYS A 130 -3.17 3.81 29.28
N GLY A 131 -3.27 4.62 30.34
CA GLY A 131 -4.45 4.67 31.20
C GLY A 131 -4.40 3.68 32.39
N TYR A 132 -5.54 3.48 33.07
CA TYR A 132 -5.62 2.61 34.24
C TYR A 132 -5.59 1.12 33.85
N ASP A 133 -6.42 0.73 32.87
CA ASP A 133 -6.54 -0.65 32.36
C ASP A 133 -6.04 -0.81 30.91
N GLY A 134 -5.17 0.10 30.45
CA GLY A 134 -4.64 0.08 29.09
C GLY A 134 -3.84 -1.17 28.78
N TYR A 135 -4.01 -1.70 27.56
CA TYR A 135 -3.18 -2.79 27.08
C TYR A 135 -1.74 -2.30 26.84
N ASN A 136 -0.75 -3.12 27.20
CA ASN A 136 0.64 -2.87 26.81
C ASN A 136 0.94 -3.58 25.48
N PHE A 137 0.92 -2.84 24.37
CA PHE A 137 1.30 -3.36 23.05
C PHE A 137 2.75 -3.85 22.96
N GLY A 138 3.64 -3.47 23.88
CA GLY A 138 4.98 -4.05 23.98
C GLY A 138 4.97 -5.57 24.21
N LYS A 139 3.89 -6.12 24.80
CA LYS A 139 3.67 -7.58 24.90
C LYS A 139 3.43 -8.25 23.54
N GLN A 140 3.13 -7.47 22.51
CA GLN A 140 3.00 -7.87 21.11
C GLN A 140 4.06 -7.19 20.23
N ARG A 141 5.24 -6.91 20.81
CA ARG A 141 6.39 -6.28 20.12
C ARG A 141 6.14 -4.82 19.67
N GLY A 142 5.14 -4.16 20.24
CA GLY A 142 4.87 -2.75 20.00
C GLY A 142 4.15 -2.45 18.68
N ILE A 143 3.50 -3.44 18.08
CA ILE A 143 2.76 -3.27 16.82
C ILE A 143 1.31 -3.77 16.95
N THR A 144 0.40 -3.28 16.11
CA THR A 144 -0.98 -3.81 16.02
C THR A 144 -1.54 -3.65 14.61
N ASN A 145 -2.38 -4.59 14.18
CA ASN A 145 -3.25 -4.36 13.03
C ASN A 145 -4.37 -3.42 13.47
N GLY A 146 -4.75 -2.44 12.63
CA GLY A 146 -5.69 -1.41 13.03
C GLY A 146 -7.07 -1.93 13.37
N ALA A 147 -7.67 -2.70 12.48
CA ALA A 147 -8.97 -3.32 12.72
C ALA A 147 -8.95 -4.30 13.91
N ALA A 148 -7.82 -4.95 14.21
CA ALA A 148 -7.66 -5.81 15.38
C ALA A 148 -7.69 -5.01 16.69
N TRP A 149 -7.20 -3.77 16.67
CA TRP A 149 -7.25 -2.86 17.82
C TRP A 149 -8.64 -2.24 17.97
N TYR A 150 -9.09 -1.50 16.96
CA TYR A 150 -10.48 -1.04 16.81
C TYR A 150 -10.71 -0.59 15.36
N SER A 151 -11.84 -1.00 14.78
CA SER A 151 -12.16 -0.70 13.38
C SER A 151 -12.38 0.80 13.15
N VAL A 152 -11.77 1.33 12.08
CA VAL A 152 -11.80 2.74 11.68
C VAL A 152 -12.03 2.86 10.18
N GLN A 153 -13.16 3.45 9.79
CA GLN A 153 -13.48 3.77 8.40
C GLN A 153 -13.03 5.19 8.04
N GLY A 154 -12.65 5.40 6.78
CA GLY A 154 -12.28 6.72 6.24
C GLY A 154 -10.97 7.28 6.81
N GLY A 155 -10.07 6.39 7.25
CA GLY A 155 -8.73 6.72 7.69
C GLY A 155 -7.78 7.07 6.54
N MET A 156 -6.77 7.88 6.82
CA MET A 156 -5.74 8.25 5.84
C MET A 156 -4.82 7.09 5.47
N GLN A 157 -4.55 6.20 6.43
CA GLN A 157 -3.63 5.07 6.28
C GLN A 157 -4.07 4.12 5.16
N ASP A 158 -5.29 3.61 5.24
CA ASP A 158 -5.84 2.69 4.24
C ASP A 158 -6.11 3.41 2.91
N PHE A 159 -6.44 4.71 2.95
CA PHE A 159 -6.55 5.53 1.75
C PHE A 159 -5.24 5.59 0.95
N ASN A 160 -4.09 5.80 1.60
CA ASN A 160 -2.79 5.82 0.92
C ASN A 160 -2.55 4.51 0.15
N TYR A 161 -2.71 3.38 0.84
CA TYR A 161 -2.47 2.05 0.28
C TYR A 161 -3.46 1.72 -0.85
N LEU A 162 -4.74 2.06 -0.72
CA LEU A 162 -5.75 1.69 -1.70
C LEU A 162 -5.90 2.69 -2.85
N SER A 163 -5.44 3.93 -2.73
CA SER A 163 -5.54 4.97 -3.77
C SER A 163 -4.27 5.18 -4.60
N SER A 164 -3.11 4.78 -4.06
CA SER A 164 -1.79 5.10 -4.62
C SER A 164 -0.81 3.91 -4.47
N ASN A 165 0.48 4.16 -4.73
CA ASN A 165 1.55 3.19 -4.47
C ASN A 165 2.09 3.22 -3.02
N ASP A 166 1.58 4.14 -2.19
CA ASP A 166 2.17 4.47 -0.89
C ASP A 166 1.78 3.50 0.22
N PHE A 167 2.77 3.03 0.97
CA PHE A 167 2.59 2.19 2.15
C PHE A 167 2.63 3.08 3.40
N GLU A 168 1.46 3.44 3.94
CA GLU A 168 1.39 4.21 5.18
C GLU A 168 1.19 3.32 6.41
N ILE A 169 1.84 3.65 7.53
CA ILE A 169 1.48 3.17 8.86
C ILE A 169 1.10 4.33 9.78
N THR A 170 0.37 4.04 10.85
CA THR A 170 0.03 5.02 11.89
C THR A 170 0.91 4.80 13.12
N LEU A 171 1.62 5.83 13.57
CA LEU A 171 2.50 5.76 14.72
C LEU A 171 1.87 6.49 15.91
N GLU A 172 1.40 5.73 16.91
CA GLU A 172 0.97 6.29 18.20
C GLU A 172 2.20 6.45 19.10
N LEU A 173 2.59 7.70 19.38
CA LEU A 173 3.91 8.04 19.95
C LEU A 173 3.92 8.25 21.46
N GLY A 174 2.80 8.09 22.15
CA GLY A 174 2.74 8.30 23.59
C GLY A 174 1.32 8.33 24.15
N CYS A 175 1.19 7.95 25.42
CA CYS A 175 -0.09 7.95 26.13
C CYS A 175 -0.65 9.37 26.33
N ASP A 176 0.22 10.33 26.60
CA ASP A 176 -0.16 11.74 26.75
C ASP A 176 -0.24 12.39 25.37
N LYS A 177 -1.44 12.81 24.99
CA LYS A 177 -1.71 13.43 23.68
C LYS A 177 -1.14 14.85 23.59
N TYR A 178 -0.99 15.53 24.73
CA TYR A 178 -0.48 16.89 24.79
C TYR A 178 0.51 17.00 25.95
N PRO A 179 1.70 16.39 25.83
CA PRO A 179 2.68 16.38 26.89
C PRO A 179 3.21 17.77 27.20
N GLY A 180 3.67 17.95 28.44
CA GLY A 180 4.36 19.16 28.88
C GLY A 180 5.63 19.42 28.07
N GLN A 181 5.99 20.69 27.92
CA GLN A 181 7.20 21.08 27.18
C GLN A 181 8.48 20.45 27.76
N ASP A 182 8.50 20.18 29.06
CA ASP A 182 9.63 19.63 29.82
C ASP A 182 10.00 18.20 29.42
N VAL A 183 9.10 17.44 28.79
CA VAL A 183 9.39 16.07 28.32
C VAL A 183 9.71 15.98 26.83
N LEU A 184 9.55 17.06 26.05
CA LEU A 184 9.70 17.02 24.59
C LEU A 184 11.10 16.58 24.11
N GLU A 185 12.15 16.98 24.84
CA GLU A 185 13.52 16.53 24.52
C GLU A 185 13.66 15.01 24.68
N LYS A 186 13.04 14.45 25.72
CA LYS A 186 13.01 13.01 25.95
C LYS A 186 12.18 12.29 24.86
N GLU A 187 11.01 12.83 24.51
CA GLU A 187 10.18 12.27 23.43
C GLU A 187 10.95 12.25 22.11
N TRP A 188 11.69 13.31 21.79
CA TRP A 188 12.57 13.32 20.63
C TRP A 188 13.64 12.23 20.68
N GLU A 189 14.37 12.12 21.80
CA GLU A 189 15.43 11.12 21.95
C GLU A 189 14.90 9.68 21.90
N ASP A 190 13.68 9.44 22.39
CA ASP A 190 13.04 8.12 22.34
C ASP A 190 12.63 7.69 20.92
N ASN A 191 12.36 8.67 20.03
CA ASN A 191 11.86 8.46 18.67
C ASN A 191 12.92 8.63 17.57
N LYS A 192 13.99 9.39 17.81
CA LYS A 192 14.98 9.80 16.79
C LYS A 192 15.55 8.64 15.98
N GLU A 193 16.03 7.59 16.65
CA GLU A 193 16.62 6.44 15.95
C GLU A 193 15.57 5.68 15.13
N ALA A 194 14.36 5.51 15.66
CA ALA A 194 13.26 4.86 14.98
C ALA A 194 12.81 5.62 13.74
N LEU A 195 12.66 6.95 13.81
CA LEU A 195 12.28 7.80 12.69
C LEU A 195 13.31 7.73 11.55
N VAL A 196 14.59 7.85 11.87
CA VAL A 196 15.67 7.78 10.87
C VAL A 196 15.72 6.40 10.22
N HIS A 197 15.58 5.33 11.01
CA HIS A 197 15.57 3.97 10.49
C HIS A 197 14.33 3.67 9.64
N TYR A 198 13.18 4.22 10.00
CA TYR A 198 11.95 4.06 9.24
C TYR A 198 12.05 4.70 7.86
N MET A 199 12.64 5.90 7.76
CA MET A 199 12.93 6.53 6.46
C MET A 199 13.82 5.63 5.58
N TRP A 200 14.79 4.92 6.16
CA TRP A 200 15.60 3.95 5.42
C TRP A 200 14.80 2.76 4.87
N GLN A 201 13.62 2.44 5.43
CA GLN A 201 12.81 1.34 4.91
C GLN A 201 12.24 1.62 3.52
N VAL A 202 12.22 2.88 3.04
CA VAL A 202 11.81 3.18 1.66
C VAL A 202 12.74 2.52 0.62
N HIS A 203 13.93 2.09 1.04
CA HIS A 203 14.94 1.43 0.21
C HIS A 203 14.90 -0.10 0.26
N ILE A 204 13.87 -0.72 0.82
CA ILE A 204 13.71 -2.19 0.79
C ILE A 204 12.96 -2.67 -0.46
N GLY A 205 12.99 -3.98 -0.72
CA GLY A 205 12.24 -4.60 -1.80
C GLY A 205 12.96 -4.52 -3.14
N VAL A 206 12.29 -4.00 -4.17
CA VAL A 206 12.89 -3.74 -5.49
C VAL A 206 12.51 -2.35 -6.01
N LYS A 207 13.31 -1.85 -6.96
CA LYS A 207 12.98 -0.67 -7.75
C LYS A 207 13.41 -0.87 -9.20
N GLY A 208 12.98 -0.02 -10.12
CA GLY A 208 13.45 -0.08 -11.49
C GLY A 208 12.71 0.87 -12.41
N GLN A 209 12.94 0.70 -13.70
CA GLN A 209 12.29 1.49 -14.74
C GLN A 209 11.66 0.57 -15.79
N VAL A 210 10.46 0.94 -16.26
CA VAL A 210 9.75 0.27 -17.36
C VAL A 210 9.86 1.11 -18.62
N LYS A 211 10.25 0.50 -19.72
CA LYS A 211 10.48 1.15 -21.01
C LYS A 211 9.88 0.37 -22.17
N ASP A 212 9.61 1.09 -23.24
CA ASP A 212 9.32 0.52 -24.54
C ASP A 212 10.62 -0.01 -25.16
N ALA A 213 10.65 -1.31 -25.49
CA ALA A 213 11.85 -1.98 -25.96
C ALA A 213 12.33 -1.52 -27.35
N GLU A 214 11.44 -0.95 -28.17
CA GLU A 214 11.77 -0.52 -29.54
C GLU A 214 12.25 0.94 -29.57
N THR A 215 11.58 1.81 -28.81
CA THR A 215 11.84 3.25 -28.81
C THR A 215 12.75 3.70 -27.66
N GLY A 216 12.92 2.88 -26.62
CA GLY A 216 13.64 3.21 -25.40
C GLY A 216 12.94 4.24 -24.51
N LYS A 217 11.71 4.65 -24.85
CA LYS A 217 10.97 5.65 -24.08
C LYS A 217 10.42 5.05 -22.78
N PRO A 218 10.36 5.83 -21.69
CA PRO A 218 9.76 5.38 -20.44
C PRO A 218 8.26 5.09 -20.61
N LEU A 219 7.77 4.10 -19.88
CA LEU A 219 6.36 3.73 -19.84
C LEU A 219 5.78 3.99 -18.46
N ALA A 220 5.00 5.06 -18.35
CA ALA A 220 4.17 5.33 -17.18
C ALA A 220 2.95 4.41 -17.14
N ASN A 221 2.43 4.20 -15.93
CA ASN A 221 1.25 3.37 -15.64
C ASN A 221 1.41 1.92 -16.10
N ALA A 222 2.64 1.42 -16.19
CA ALA A 222 2.87 -0.02 -16.29
C ALA A 222 2.68 -0.63 -14.90
N VAL A 223 1.94 -1.74 -14.85
CA VAL A 223 1.66 -2.45 -13.62
C VAL A 223 2.80 -3.39 -13.27
N ILE A 224 3.15 -3.46 -11.99
CA ILE A 224 4.18 -4.31 -11.42
C ILE A 224 3.51 -5.30 -10.47
N HIS A 225 3.31 -6.51 -10.98
CA HIS A 225 2.72 -7.61 -10.24
C HIS A 225 3.79 -8.46 -9.58
N VAL A 226 3.54 -8.93 -8.34
CA VAL A 226 4.50 -9.72 -7.57
C VAL A 226 3.90 -11.05 -7.15
N LYS A 227 4.64 -12.11 -7.46
CA LYS A 227 4.41 -13.46 -6.97
C LYS A 227 5.51 -13.88 -6.00
N ASN A 228 5.13 -14.34 -4.81
CA ASN A 228 6.05 -14.79 -3.77
C ASN A 228 6.37 -16.28 -3.95
N VAL A 229 7.64 -16.56 -4.28
CA VAL A 229 8.18 -17.92 -4.45
C VAL A 229 9.20 -18.30 -3.38
N THR A 230 9.18 -17.58 -2.25
CA THR A 230 10.05 -17.84 -1.11
C THR A 230 9.73 -19.20 -0.51
N GLY A 231 10.75 -20.03 -0.30
CA GLY A 231 10.57 -21.34 0.34
C GLY A 231 9.70 -22.33 -0.44
N GLY A 232 9.52 -22.13 -1.75
CA GLY A 232 8.67 -22.99 -2.59
C GLY A 232 7.18 -22.62 -2.60
N ARG A 233 6.83 -21.45 -2.05
CA ARG A 233 5.50 -20.84 -2.23
C ARG A 233 5.21 -20.53 -3.70
N ASP A 234 3.95 -20.29 -4.02
CA ASP A 234 3.50 -19.86 -5.35
C ASP A 234 2.28 -18.92 -5.21
N ASP A 235 2.39 -17.94 -4.32
CA ASP A 235 1.28 -17.07 -3.95
C ASP A 235 1.43 -15.69 -4.60
N ASP A 236 0.41 -15.23 -5.30
CA ASP A 236 0.34 -13.86 -5.80
C ASP A 236 0.08 -12.90 -4.63
N ILE A 237 0.86 -11.80 -4.57
CA ILE A 237 0.54 -10.68 -3.69
C ILE A 237 -0.51 -9.85 -4.41
N GLN A 238 -1.74 -9.96 -3.94
CA GLN A 238 -2.94 -9.33 -4.53
C GLN A 238 -2.99 -7.83 -4.23
N HIS A 239 -1.94 -7.10 -4.62
CA HIS A 239 -1.88 -5.64 -4.55
C HIS A 239 -0.73 -5.17 -5.46
N ASP A 240 -1.05 -4.63 -6.62
CA ASP A 240 -0.05 -4.18 -7.58
C ASP A 240 0.35 -2.73 -7.36
N VAL A 241 1.56 -2.38 -7.78
CA VAL A 241 2.01 -0.97 -7.90
C VAL A 241 2.17 -0.60 -9.36
N THR A 242 2.22 0.70 -9.65
CA THR A 242 2.36 1.23 -11.01
C THR A 242 3.66 2.01 -11.18
N SER A 243 4.21 2.00 -12.40
CA SER A 243 5.27 2.92 -12.77
C SER A 243 4.74 4.34 -12.93
N VAL A 244 5.58 5.32 -12.62
CA VAL A 244 5.20 6.75 -12.61
C VAL A 244 5.63 7.44 -13.91
N HIS A 245 5.60 8.78 -13.98
CA HIS A 245 5.79 9.57 -15.22
C HIS A 245 7.00 9.13 -16.06
N ASP A 246 8.17 8.93 -15.44
CA ASP A 246 9.41 8.55 -16.12
C ASP A 246 9.62 7.03 -16.19
N GLY A 247 8.56 6.24 -15.97
CA GLY A 247 8.57 4.79 -16.00
C GLY A 247 9.21 4.15 -14.77
N ASP A 248 9.68 4.94 -13.82
CA ASP A 248 10.26 4.43 -12.57
C ASP A 248 9.17 3.80 -11.68
N TYR A 249 9.54 2.79 -10.91
CA TYR A 249 8.66 2.15 -9.94
C TYR A 249 9.44 1.69 -8.71
N TRP A 250 8.72 1.52 -7.60
CA TRP A 250 9.24 0.99 -6.35
C TRP A 250 8.24 -0.01 -5.78
N ARG A 251 8.74 -1.14 -5.28
CA ARG A 251 7.90 -2.17 -4.68
C ARG A 251 8.54 -2.69 -3.41
N LEU A 252 8.00 -2.26 -2.27
CA LEU A 252 8.45 -2.70 -0.94
C LEU A 252 8.13 -4.19 -0.77
N LEU A 253 9.13 -4.97 -0.40
CA LEU A 253 9.02 -6.41 -0.15
C LEU A 253 9.97 -6.78 0.99
N THR A 254 9.54 -7.74 1.81
CA THR A 254 10.42 -8.41 2.79
C THR A 254 11.50 -9.24 2.10
N PRO A 255 12.56 -9.66 2.82
CA PRO A 255 13.54 -10.60 2.27
C PRO A 255 12.88 -11.90 1.78
N GLY A 256 13.24 -12.33 0.58
CA GLY A 256 12.57 -13.46 -0.07
C GLY A 256 12.96 -13.65 -1.53
N LYS A 257 12.31 -14.62 -2.18
CA LYS A 257 12.43 -14.87 -3.62
C LYS A 257 11.09 -14.57 -4.27
N TYR A 258 11.12 -13.78 -5.34
CA TYR A 258 9.92 -13.28 -6.01
C TYR A 258 10.02 -13.45 -7.52
N VAL A 259 8.86 -13.57 -8.17
CA VAL A 259 8.72 -13.36 -9.61
C VAL A 259 7.98 -12.05 -9.78
N ILE A 260 8.62 -11.10 -10.45
CA ILE A 260 8.07 -9.77 -10.70
C ILE A 260 7.72 -9.68 -12.17
N THR A 261 6.48 -9.33 -12.46
CA THR A 261 5.96 -9.20 -13.81
C THR A 261 5.57 -7.76 -14.06
N ALA A 262 6.21 -7.11 -15.04
CA ALA A 262 5.77 -5.83 -15.55
C ALA A 262 4.84 -6.05 -16.74
N TYR A 263 3.71 -5.35 -16.77
CA TYR A 263 2.78 -5.36 -17.89
C TYR A 263 2.13 -3.99 -18.09
N ARG A 264 1.71 -3.73 -19.33
CA ARG A 264 0.96 -2.54 -19.71
C ARG A 264 0.08 -2.92 -20.89
N ASP A 265 -1.10 -2.32 -20.98
CA ASP A 265 -1.95 -2.49 -22.16
C ASP A 265 -1.14 -2.18 -23.43
N ASP A 266 -1.36 -2.99 -24.47
CA ASP A 266 -0.62 -2.96 -25.75
C ASP A 266 0.84 -3.42 -25.71
N TYR A 267 1.33 -3.98 -24.59
CA TYR A 267 2.67 -4.56 -24.50
C TYR A 267 2.65 -6.04 -24.10
N ARG A 268 3.68 -6.79 -24.49
CA ARG A 268 3.89 -8.16 -24.00
C ARG A 268 4.42 -8.09 -22.56
N PRO A 269 3.81 -8.82 -21.59
CA PRO A 269 4.30 -8.85 -20.22
C PRO A 269 5.68 -9.50 -20.14
N LYS A 270 6.49 -9.06 -19.17
CA LYS A 270 7.83 -9.60 -18.94
C LYS A 270 8.01 -9.91 -17.46
N SER A 271 8.51 -11.12 -17.17
CA SER A 271 8.72 -11.59 -15.80
C SER A 271 10.20 -11.80 -15.50
N VAL A 272 10.62 -11.41 -14.30
CA VAL A 272 11.99 -11.59 -13.79
C VAL A 272 11.94 -12.21 -12.40
N ARG A 273 12.76 -13.24 -12.16
CA ARG A 273 12.95 -13.79 -10.82
C ARG A 273 14.02 -12.98 -10.09
N VAL A 274 13.74 -12.56 -8.87
CA VAL A 274 14.64 -11.75 -8.05
C VAL A 274 14.72 -12.29 -6.63
N THR A 275 15.89 -12.14 -6.00
CA THR A 275 16.06 -12.40 -4.57
C THR A 275 16.23 -11.07 -3.86
N VAL A 276 15.32 -10.77 -2.94
CA VAL A 276 15.32 -9.59 -2.09
C VAL A 276 16.02 -9.95 -0.77
N VAL A 277 17.00 -9.14 -0.36
CA VAL A 277 17.79 -9.37 0.86
C VAL A 277 17.59 -8.26 1.90
N ASN A 278 17.34 -7.01 1.46
CA ASN A 278 17.19 -5.82 2.30
C ASN A 278 18.37 -5.60 3.27
N GLN A 279 19.57 -5.39 2.72
CA GLN A 279 20.71 -5.06 3.57
C GLN A 279 20.54 -3.67 4.20
N PRO A 280 20.89 -3.47 5.48
CA PRO A 280 20.77 -2.17 6.14
C PRO A 280 21.53 -1.07 5.40
N HIS A 281 20.88 0.08 5.22
CA HIS A 281 21.43 1.28 4.56
C HIS A 281 22.00 1.02 3.15
N GLN A 282 21.38 0.10 2.42
CA GLN A 282 21.65 -0.17 1.01
C GLN A 282 20.40 0.09 0.19
N GLU A 283 20.58 0.43 -1.08
CA GLU A 283 19.47 0.60 -2.00
C GLU A 283 18.84 -0.75 -2.39
N ALA A 284 17.54 -0.73 -2.67
CA ALA A 284 16.85 -1.87 -3.26
C ALA A 284 17.49 -2.28 -4.60
N PRO A 285 17.62 -3.59 -4.89
CA PRO A 285 18.08 -4.06 -6.19
C PRO A 285 17.24 -3.49 -7.33
N ARG A 286 17.93 -3.07 -8.40
CA ARG A 286 17.33 -2.52 -9.61
C ARG A 286 16.89 -3.65 -10.55
N VAL A 287 15.61 -3.65 -10.94
CA VAL A 287 15.00 -4.60 -11.88
C VAL A 287 14.30 -3.80 -12.98
N ASP A 288 14.96 -3.60 -14.12
CA ASP A 288 14.39 -2.86 -15.24
C ASP A 288 13.61 -3.78 -16.19
N PHE A 289 12.59 -3.22 -16.85
CA PHE A 289 11.74 -3.95 -17.79
C PHE A 289 11.62 -3.20 -19.12
N ASP A 290 12.24 -3.75 -20.16
CA ASP A 290 11.94 -3.38 -21.54
C ASP A 290 10.78 -4.25 -22.07
N LEU A 291 9.63 -3.62 -22.30
CA LEU A 291 8.41 -4.25 -22.80
C LEU A 291 8.29 -4.07 -24.32
N THR A 292 8.00 -5.15 -25.04
CA THR A 292 7.81 -5.12 -26.50
C THR A 292 6.35 -4.81 -26.83
N PRO A 293 6.05 -3.83 -27.71
CA PRO A 293 4.71 -3.58 -28.18
C PRO A 293 4.05 -4.83 -28.79
N VAL A 294 2.77 -5.03 -28.52
CA VAL A 294 1.96 -6.00 -29.25
C VAL A 294 1.63 -5.35 -30.59
N VAL A 295 2.34 -5.75 -31.65
CA VAL A 295 2.05 -5.27 -33.01
C VAL A 295 0.59 -5.63 -33.32
N SER A 296 -0.28 -4.62 -33.43
CA SER A 296 -1.60 -4.80 -34.04
C SER A 296 -1.37 -5.01 -35.53
N ARG A 297 -1.13 -6.25 -35.93
CA ARG A 297 -1.33 -6.62 -37.34
C ARG A 297 -2.82 -6.51 -37.60
N PHE A 298 -3.29 -5.33 -38.00
CA PHE A 298 -4.41 -5.26 -38.93
C PHE A 298 -3.92 -5.96 -40.19
N VAL A 299 -4.12 -7.28 -40.23
CA VAL A 299 -3.99 -8.06 -41.45
C VAL A 299 -5.16 -7.57 -42.31
N GLU A 300 -4.86 -6.71 -43.28
CA GLU A 300 -5.67 -6.67 -44.50
C GLU A 300 -5.73 -8.12 -45.00
N GLU A 301 -6.93 -8.69 -45.00
CA GLU A 301 -7.19 -10.08 -45.38
C GLU A 301 -6.58 -10.38 -46.76
N GLY A 302 -5.47 -11.12 -46.74
CA GLY A 302 -4.91 -11.86 -47.86
C GLY A 302 -4.66 -13.28 -47.40
N ASN A 303 -5.41 -14.22 -47.97
CA ASN A 303 -5.56 -15.65 -47.66
C ASN A 303 -4.23 -16.44 -47.41
N PRO A 304 -4.26 -17.58 -46.68
CA PRO A 304 -3.15 -18.13 -45.90
C PRO A 304 -2.25 -19.09 -46.67
N ASP A 305 -1.02 -19.26 -46.20
CA ASP A 305 -0.30 -20.53 -46.34
C ASP A 305 0.57 -20.82 -45.10
N TYR A 306 0.77 -22.12 -44.87
CA TYR A 306 1.08 -22.82 -43.62
C TYR A 306 2.47 -22.58 -42.98
N ASP A 307 2.55 -23.06 -41.72
CA ASP A 307 3.73 -23.38 -40.89
C ASP A 307 4.40 -22.26 -40.07
N GLN A 308 4.02 -22.12 -38.79
CA GLN A 308 4.94 -21.77 -37.69
C GLN A 308 4.53 -22.41 -36.34
N PRO A 309 5.50 -22.64 -35.42
CA PRO A 309 5.52 -23.77 -34.50
C PRO A 309 4.97 -23.49 -33.10
N TYR A 310 4.76 -24.58 -32.36
CA TYR A 310 4.13 -24.76 -31.04
C TYR A 310 4.49 -23.80 -29.87
N ASP A 311 5.42 -22.84 -30.03
CA ASP A 311 5.79 -21.89 -28.97
C ASP A 311 4.84 -20.68 -28.85
N ASP A 312 4.22 -20.26 -29.96
CA ASP A 312 3.24 -19.15 -29.92
C ASP A 312 1.94 -19.57 -29.21
N ILE A 313 1.57 -20.85 -29.20
CA ILE A 313 0.34 -21.34 -28.56
C ILE A 313 0.42 -21.26 -27.02
N LEU A 314 1.62 -21.37 -26.44
CA LEU A 314 1.82 -21.24 -24.99
C LEU A 314 1.86 -19.78 -24.54
N GLN A 315 2.52 -18.91 -25.31
CA GLN A 315 2.47 -17.47 -25.06
C GLN A 315 1.06 -16.91 -25.26
N ASP A 316 0.37 -17.34 -26.31
CA ASP A 316 -1.01 -16.91 -26.58
C ASP A 316 -1.97 -17.46 -25.51
N LYS A 317 -1.74 -18.66 -24.95
CA LYS A 317 -2.49 -19.13 -23.77
C LYS A 317 -2.22 -18.32 -22.51
N MET A 318 -0.97 -17.93 -22.22
CA MET A 318 -0.66 -17.09 -21.06
C MET A 318 -1.20 -15.67 -21.22
N VAL A 319 -1.03 -15.06 -22.39
CA VAL A 319 -1.59 -13.75 -22.73
C VAL A 319 -3.11 -13.82 -22.75
N THR A 320 -3.70 -14.93 -23.19
CA THR A 320 -5.16 -15.11 -23.20
C THR A 320 -5.71 -15.45 -21.82
N ASP A 321 -5.00 -16.13 -20.91
CA ASP A 321 -5.42 -16.31 -19.52
C ASP A 321 -5.32 -15.00 -18.74
N LEU A 322 -4.22 -14.25 -18.93
CA LEU A 322 -4.04 -12.90 -18.40
C LEU A 322 -4.93 -11.86 -19.10
N ARG A 323 -5.48 -12.13 -20.29
CA ARG A 323 -6.52 -11.29 -20.89
C ARG A 323 -7.93 -11.75 -20.53
N LYS A 324 -8.19 -13.04 -20.38
CA LYS A 324 -9.52 -13.58 -20.00
C LYS A 324 -9.85 -13.31 -18.54
N LYS A 325 -8.87 -13.31 -17.64
CA LYS A 325 -9.05 -12.80 -16.27
C LYS A 325 -9.46 -11.31 -16.26
N TRP A 326 -9.05 -10.53 -17.26
CA TRP A 326 -9.15 -9.06 -17.23
C TRP A 326 -10.17 -8.46 -18.22
N ALA A 327 -10.59 -9.20 -19.26
CA ALA A 327 -11.55 -8.76 -20.28
C ALA A 327 -13.02 -8.85 -19.84
N TYR A 328 -13.32 -9.46 -18.69
CA TYR A 328 -14.68 -9.48 -18.13
C TYR A 328 -15.11 -8.18 -17.44
N HIS A 329 -14.25 -7.14 -17.39
CA HIS A 329 -14.52 -5.92 -16.62
C HIS A 329 -14.57 -4.60 -17.40
N SER A 330 -14.54 -4.61 -18.74
CA SER A 330 -14.69 -3.39 -19.56
C SER A 330 -16.08 -3.17 -20.17
N LEU A 331 -17.10 -3.92 -19.76
CA LEU A 331 -18.49 -3.69 -20.17
C LEU A 331 -19.36 -3.20 -18.99
N GLY A 332 -19.25 -1.90 -18.69
CA GLY A 332 -20.28 -1.21 -17.92
C GLY A 332 -21.63 -1.20 -18.69
N PRO A 333 -22.78 -1.24 -18.00
CA PRO A 333 -24.07 -1.35 -18.65
C PRO A 333 -24.37 -0.09 -19.46
N LYS A 334 -24.57 -0.26 -20.78
CA LYS A 334 -25.19 0.76 -21.63
C LYS A 334 -26.56 1.11 -21.06
N ARG A 335 -26.72 2.37 -20.62
CA ARG A 335 -28.02 2.98 -20.34
C ARG A 335 -29.00 2.70 -21.49
N ARG A 336 -30.23 2.29 -21.14
CA ARG A 336 -31.41 2.47 -21.98
C ARG A 336 -32.46 3.22 -21.16
N TYR A 337 -32.79 4.40 -21.71
CA TYR A 337 -33.91 5.32 -21.51
C TYR A 337 -34.68 5.32 -20.19
#